data_AF-A0A2V9BJ80-F1
#
_entry.id   AF-A0A2V9BJ80-F1
#
_cell.length_a   1.000
_cell.length_b   1.000
_cell.length_c   1.000
_cell.angle_alpha   90.00
_cell.angle_beta   90.00
_cell.angle_gamma   90.00
#
_symmetry.space_group_name_H-M   'P 1'
#
loop_
_entity.id
_entity.type
_entity.pdbx_description
1 polymer ?
#
loop_
_entity_poly.entity_id
_entity_poly.type
_entity_poly.pdbx_seq_one_letter_code
_entity_poly.pdbx_strand_id
1 'polypeptide(L)' 'MPKTTKTAKRGKAPFNKDKRRRHHHFLVTVYYADGEKFGRVYTDKEKATRFAERQRRSPVVKSVRVSQVS' A
#
# COMPACT_ATOMS: atom_id res chain seq x y z
N MET A 1 20.98 14.35 43.18
CA MET A 1 19.87 14.42 42.19
C MET A 1 19.82 13.09 41.42
N PRO A 2 18.91 12.15 41.72
CA PRO A 2 18.87 10.88 40.99
C PRO A 2 18.19 11.09 39.63
N LYS A 3 18.85 10.63 38.55
CA LYS A 3 18.35 10.67 37.18
C LYS A 3 17.39 9.48 36.97
N THR A 4 16.10 9.75 36.76
CA THR A 4 15.11 8.71 36.44
C THR A 4 15.29 8.22 35.00
N THR A 5 15.81 7.01 34.82
CA THR A 5 15.79 6.31 33.54
C THR A 5 14.37 5.79 33.26
N LYS A 6 13.58 6.52 32.46
CA LYS A 6 12.31 6.01 31.93
C LYS A 6 12.61 4.96 30.85
N THR A 7 12.59 3.68 31.23
CA THR A 7 12.59 2.56 30.31
C THR A 7 11.26 2.53 29.55
N ALA A 8 11.20 3.20 28.39
CA ALA A 8 10.05 3.15 27.51
C ALA A 8 9.94 1.73 26.93
N LYS A 9 9.17 0.85 27.60
CA LYS A 9 8.72 -0.41 27.02
C LYS A 9 7.94 -0.07 25.75
N ARG A 10 8.54 -0.29 24.59
CA ARG A 10 7.90 -0.19 23.26
C ARG A 10 6.85 -1.31 23.15
N GLY A 11 5.74 -1.18 23.86
CA GLY A 11 4.61 -2.09 23.75
C GLY A 11 4.04 -1.99 22.34
N LYS A 12 4.04 -3.10 21.59
CA LYS A 12 3.31 -3.21 20.31
C LYS A 12 1.86 -2.77 20.58
N ALA A 13 1.40 -1.75 19.86
CA ALA A 13 0.00 -1.36 19.93
C ALA A 13 -0.87 -2.57 19.56
N PRO A 14 -1.97 -2.83 20.30
CA PRO A 14 -2.82 -3.99 20.04
C PRO A 14 -3.38 -3.93 18.61
N PHE A 15 -3.52 -5.10 17.97
CA PHE A 15 -3.89 -5.27 16.56
C PHE A 15 -5.12 -4.44 16.14
N ASN A 16 -6.10 -4.30 17.04
CA ASN A 16 -7.34 -3.54 16.85
C ASN A 16 -7.19 -2.01 16.93
N LYS A 17 -6.08 -1.49 17.45
CA LYS A 17 -5.79 -0.05 17.52
C LYS A 17 -4.99 0.45 16.32
N ASP A 18 -4.57 -0.42 15.40
CA ASP A 18 -3.85 -0.01 14.20
C ASP A 18 -4.81 0.65 13.19
N LYS A 19 -4.81 1.99 13.17
CA LYS A 19 -5.64 2.80 12.27
C LYS A 19 -5.39 2.48 10.80
N ARG A 20 -4.19 2.01 10.42
CA ARG A 20 -3.84 1.66 9.03
C ARG A 20 -4.74 0.56 8.47
N ARG A 21 -5.25 -0.33 9.32
CA ARG A 21 -6.10 -1.47 8.94
C ARG A 21 -7.57 -1.12 8.78
N ARG A 22 -7.97 0.12 9.10
CA ARG A 22 -9.35 0.60 8.93
C ARG A 22 -9.62 1.13 7.52
N HIS A 23 -8.59 1.30 6.69
CA HIS A 23 -8.74 1.79 5.33
C HIS A 23 -8.98 0.63 4.37
N HIS A 24 -9.75 0.89 3.30
CA HIS A 24 -9.78 -0.01 2.16
C HIS A 24 -8.43 0.03 1.44
N HIS A 25 -7.88 -1.13 1.17
CA HIS A 25 -6.64 -1.33 0.47
C HIS A 25 -6.98 -1.70 -0.97
N PHE A 26 -6.34 -1.02 -1.91
CA PHE A 26 -6.48 -1.20 -3.35
C PHE A 26 -5.13 -1.63 -3.90
N LEU A 27 -5.05 -2.88 -4.37
CA LEU A 27 -3.90 -3.41 -5.07
C LEU A 27 -4.00 -3.00 -6.54
N VAL A 28 -2.97 -2.32 -7.03
CA VAL A 28 -2.74 -2.10 -8.45
C VAL A 28 -1.72 -3.14 -8.92
N THR A 29 -2.11 -3.94 -9.90
CA THR A 29 -1.23 -4.90 -10.58
C THR A 29 -0.97 -4.43 -11.99
N VAL A 30 0.30 -4.22 -12.33
CA VAL A 30 0.77 -3.87 -13.67
C VAL A 30 1.34 -5.13 -14.30
N TYR A 31 0.91 -5.43 -15.52
CA TYR A 31 1.43 -6.52 -16.33
C TYR A 31 2.24 -5.92 -17.48
N TYR A 32 3.51 -6.24 -17.56
CA TYR A 32 4.40 -5.79 -18.62
C TYR A 32 4.32 -6.71 -19.84
N ALA A 33 4.86 -6.24 -20.98
CA ALA A 33 4.83 -6.98 -22.23
C ALA A 33 5.70 -8.25 -22.22
N ASP A 34 6.75 -8.27 -21.40
CA ASP A 34 7.68 -9.38 -21.16
C ASP A 34 7.11 -10.48 -20.25
N GLY A 35 5.92 -10.26 -19.67
CA GLY A 35 5.28 -11.17 -18.73
C GLY A 35 5.62 -10.92 -17.27
N GLU A 36 6.51 -9.97 -16.96
CA GLU A 36 6.72 -9.54 -15.59
C GLU A 36 5.49 -8.81 -15.02
N LYS A 37 5.35 -8.86 -13.70
CA LYS A 37 4.26 -8.19 -13.00
C LYS A 37 4.75 -7.39 -11.80
N PHE A 38 4.19 -6.20 -11.63
CA PHE A 38 4.46 -5.33 -10.50
C PHE A 38 3.18 -5.07 -9.71
N GLY A 39 3.28 -5.14 -8.37
CA GLY A 39 2.17 -4.92 -7.46
C GLY A 39 2.42 -3.74 -6.53
N ARG A 40 1.46 -2.81 -6.41
CA ARG A 40 1.50 -1.72 -5.43
C ARG A 40 0.16 -1.53 -4.75
N VAL A 41 0.18 -1.46 -3.42
CA VAL A 41 -1.02 -1.26 -2.59
C VAL A 41 -1.16 0.22 -2.22
N TYR A 42 -2.39 0.71 -2.31
CA TYR A 42 -2.81 2.04 -1.87
C TYR A 42 -3.93 1.91 -0.85
N THR A 43 -4.03 2.84 0.09
CA THR A 43 -5.17 2.95 1.02
C THR A 43 -6.30 3.83 0.46
N ASP A 44 -6.11 4.39 -0.74
CA ASP A 44 -6.96 5.39 -1.37
C ASP A 44 -7.23 4.95 -2.82
N LYS A 45 -8.51 4.86 -3.17
CA LYS A 45 -8.97 4.39 -4.48
C LYS A 45 -8.57 5.35 -5.60
N GLU A 46 -8.65 6.66 -5.37
CA GLU A 46 -8.33 7.66 -6.39
C GLU A 46 -6.85 7.64 -6.74
N LYS A 47 -5.99 7.51 -5.72
CA LYS A 47 -4.53 7.36 -5.94
C LYS A 47 -4.21 6.09 -6.71
N ALA A 48 -4.86 4.98 -6.38
CA ALA A 48 -4.71 3.72 -7.10
C ALA A 48 -5.12 3.88 -8.58
N THR A 49 -6.28 4.50 -8.83
CA THR A 49 -6.81 4.74 -10.18
C THR A 49 -5.89 5.65 -11.00
N ARG A 50 -5.46 6.80 -10.46
CA ARG A 50 -4.54 7.72 -11.15
C ARG A 50 -3.22 7.04 -11.52
N PHE A 51 -2.67 6.22 -10.62
CA PHE A 51 -1.46 5.45 -10.92
C PHE A 51 -1.73 4.44 -12.04
N ALA A 52 -2.85 3.72 -11.98
CA ALA A 52 -3.22 2.75 -13.01
C ALA A 52 -3.41 3.40 -14.38
N GLU A 53 -4.08 4.55 -14.45
CA GLU A 53 -4.24 5.33 -15.69
C GLU A 53 -2.90 5.78 -16.26
N ARG A 54 -1.99 6.25 -15.41
CA ARG A 54 -0.64 6.62 -15.84
C ARG A 54 0.11 5.42 -16.42
N GLN A 55 0.00 4.26 -15.78
CA GLN A 55 0.66 3.04 -16.26
C GLN A 55 0.05 2.52 -17.57
N ARG A 56 -1.27 2.65 -17.77
CA ARG A 56 -1.93 2.29 -19.04
C ARG A 56 -1.45 3.10 -20.24
N ARG A 57 -0.93 4.32 -20.02
CA ARG A 57 -0.35 5.16 -21.09
C ARG A 57 1.08 4.78 -21.44
N SER A 58 1.72 3.91 -20.66
CA SER A 58 3.10 3.50 -20.88
C SER A 58 3.20 2.44 -21.98
N PRO A 59 4.13 2.56 -22.94
CA PRO A 59 4.25 1.61 -24.05
C PRO A 59 4.77 0.24 -23.63
N VAL A 60 5.44 0.14 -22.47
CA VAL A 60 5.97 -1.14 -21.96
C VAL A 60 4.93 -1.96 -21.20
N VAL A 61 3.79 -1.35 -20.86
CA VAL A 61 2.74 -1.97 -20.06
C VAL A 61 1.71 -2.61 -20.98
N LYS A 62 1.43 -3.89 -20.75
CA LYS A 62 0.41 -4.65 -21.47
C LYS A 62 -0.99 -4.40 -20.90
N SER A 63 -1.13 -4.45 -19.58
CA SER A 63 -2.41 -4.21 -18.92
C SER A 63 -2.25 -3.82 -17.46
N VAL A 64 -3.29 -3.21 -16.89
CA VAL A 64 -3.31 -2.81 -15.48
C VAL A 64 -4.65 -3.15 -14.84
N ARG A 65 -4.60 -3.81 -13.69
CA ARG A 65 -5.76 -4.22 -12.88
C ARG A 65 -5.72 -3.54 -11.52
N VAL A 66 -6.85 -3.00 -11.09
CA VAL A 66 -7.05 -2.48 -9.73
C VAL A 66 -8.04 -3.40 -9.02
N SER A 67 -7.74 -3.81 -7.80
CA SER A 67 -8.60 -4.69 -7.00
C SER A 67 -8.58 -4.29 -5.53
N GLN A 68 -9.73 -4.26 -4.89
CA GLN A 68 -9.81 -4.05 -3.44
C GLN A 68 -9.42 -5.36 -2.73
N VAL A 69 -8.52 -5.28 -1.75
CA VAL A 69 -7.93 -6.43 -1.05
C VAL A 69 -8.25 -6.47 0.44
N SER A 70 -8.94 -5.46 0.98
CA SER A 70 -9.40 -5.41 2.37
C SER A 70 -10.87 -5.04 2.50
#